data_AF-A0A8S2ZFF9-F1
#
_entry.id   AF-A0A8S2ZFF9-F1
#
_cell.length_a   1.000
_cell.length_b   1.000
_cell.length_c   1.000
_cell.angle_alpha   90.00
_cell.angle_beta   90.00
_cell.angle_gamma   90.00
#
_symmetry.space_group_name_H-M   'P 1'
#
loop_
_entity.id
_entity.type
_entity.pdbx_description
1 polymer ?
#
loop_
_entity_poly.entity_id
_entity_poly.type
_entity_poly.pdbx_seq_one_letter_code
_entity_poly.pdbx_strand_id
1 'polypeptide(L)' 'MIILIHGEDSFDCTGYEDDSYHPIFDADDCRRYWHCIYVDTVYMHAVKRVCPAGTEFDATLKKCETSGQV' A
#
# COMPACT_ATOMS: atom_id res chain seq x y z
N MET A 1 24.62 22.82 -6.36
CA MET A 1 24.07 21.79 -5.44
C MET A 1 22.57 21.99 -5.37
N ILE A 2 21.83 21.29 -6.22
CA ILE A 2 20.38 21.13 -6.03
C ILE A 2 20.26 19.69 -5.54
N ILE A 3 20.01 19.55 -4.24
CA ILE A 3 19.70 18.26 -3.64
C ILE A 3 18.30 17.94 -4.17
N LEU A 4 18.24 17.25 -5.32
CA LEU A 4 17.04 16.53 -5.70
C LEU A 4 16.87 15.49 -4.61
N ILE A 5 15.97 15.78 -3.68
CA ILE A 5 15.42 14.86 -2.70
C ILE A 5 15.16 13.52 -3.42
N HIS A 6 16.05 12.57 -3.23
CA HIS A 6 15.78 11.16 -3.47
C HIS A 6 14.69 10.75 -2.48
N GLY A 7 13.43 10.99 -2.86
CA GLY A 7 12.25 10.49 -2.18
C GLY A 7 11.84 9.12 -2.73
N GLU A 8 12.80 8.29 -3.17
CA GLU A 8 12.55 7.04 -3.91
C GLU A 8 12.04 5.87 -3.04
N ASP A 9 11.44 6.17 -1.87
CA ASP A 9 10.63 5.21 -1.09
C ASP A 9 9.19 5.74 -0.87
N SER A 10 8.76 6.78 -1.59
CA SER A 10 7.35 7.18 -1.58
C SER A 10 6.60 6.33 -2.59
N PHE A 11 5.94 5.27 -2.11
CA PHE A 11 4.90 4.62 -2.89
C PHE A 11 3.91 5.71 -3.33
N ASP A 12 3.83 6.01 -4.62
CA ASP A 12 3.04 7.13 -5.13
C ASP A 12 1.82 6.61 -5.89
N CYS A 13 0.66 7.14 -5.52
CA CYS A 13 -0.64 6.68 -5.99
C CYS A 13 -1.07 7.33 -7.32
N THR A 14 -0.22 8.16 -7.94
CA THR A 14 -0.53 8.97 -9.15
C THR A 14 -0.73 8.17 -10.45
N GLY A 15 -1.01 6.87 -10.37
CA GLY A 15 -1.42 6.03 -11.50
C GLY A 15 -2.78 5.35 -11.32
N TYR A 16 -3.42 5.52 -10.17
CA TYR A 16 -4.73 4.95 -9.86
C TYR A 16 -5.78 6.06 -10.04
N GLU A 17 -6.25 6.22 -11.27
CA GLU A 17 -7.25 7.25 -11.65
C GLU A 17 -8.67 6.92 -11.14
N ASP A 18 -8.82 5.81 -10.41
CA ASP A 18 -10.08 5.31 -9.89
C ASP A 18 -10.05 5.29 -8.35
N ASP A 19 -11.15 5.67 -7.73
CA ASP A 19 -11.33 5.65 -6.28
C ASP A 19 -11.35 4.23 -5.67
N SER A 20 -11.14 3.21 -6.50
CA SER A 20 -10.92 1.84 -6.08
C SER A 20 -9.84 1.70 -5.03
N TYR A 21 -10.14 0.83 -4.08
CA TYR A 21 -9.17 0.33 -3.12
C TYR A 21 -8.05 -0.41 -3.86
N HIS A 22 -6.86 0.21 -3.93
CA HIS A 22 -5.64 -0.32 -4.53
C HIS A 22 -4.58 -0.55 -3.45
N PRO A 23 -4.66 -1.70 -2.73
CA PRO A 23 -3.64 -2.09 -1.79
C PRO A 23 -2.45 -2.73 -2.52
N ILE A 24 -1.23 -2.35 -2.14
CA ILE A 24 -0.03 -2.71 -2.88
C ILE A 24 0.91 -3.45 -1.95
N PHE A 25 1.21 -4.67 -2.35
CA PHE A 25 2.03 -5.59 -1.59
C PHE A 25 3.42 -5.01 -1.35
N ASP A 26 3.86 -5.04 -0.10
CA ASP A 26 5.23 -4.64 0.25
C ASP A 26 6.16 -5.85 0.02
N ALA A 27 7.15 -5.66 -0.85
CA ALA A 27 8.07 -6.75 -1.22
C ALA A 27 9.02 -7.18 -0.09
N ASP A 28 9.19 -6.35 0.94
CA ASP A 28 10.07 -6.61 2.07
C ASP A 28 9.33 -7.35 3.20
N ASP A 29 8.05 -7.04 3.42
CA ASP A 29 7.24 -7.66 4.47
C ASP A 29 5.83 -8.01 3.93
N CYS A 30 5.55 -9.30 3.71
CA CYS A 30 4.27 -9.78 3.18
C CYS A 30 3.05 -9.41 4.03
N ARG A 31 3.28 -8.97 5.28
CA ARG A 31 2.21 -8.48 6.17
C ARG A 31 2.00 -6.99 6.03
N ARG A 32 2.85 -6.27 5.31
CA ARG A 32 2.72 -4.84 5.06
C ARG A 32 2.17 -4.63 3.66
N TYR A 33 1.33 -3.63 3.55
CA TYR A 33 0.79 -3.20 2.28
C TYR A 33 0.57 -1.70 2.29
N TRP A 34 0.68 -1.10 1.12
CA TRP A 34 0.43 0.31 0.91
C TRP A 34 -1.02 0.50 0.49
N HIS A 35 -1.73 1.41 1.14
CA HIS A 35 -3.10 1.74 0.79
C HIS A 35 -3.16 3.22 0.41
N CYS A 36 -3.54 3.49 -0.84
CA CYS A 36 -3.79 4.82 -1.34
C CYS A 36 -5.11 5.38 -0.80
N ILE A 37 -5.04 6.48 -0.04
CA ILE A 37 -6.23 7.20 0.44
C ILE A 37 -6.24 8.62 -0.12
N TYR A 38 -7.42 9.16 -0.38
CA TYR A 38 -7.56 10.57 -0.72
C TYR A 38 -7.30 11.44 0.50
N VAL A 39 -6.33 12.33 0.36
CA VAL A 39 -6.02 13.42 1.29
C VAL A 39 -6.48 14.71 0.62
N ASP A 40 -7.32 15.46 1.32
CA ASP A 40 -7.86 16.75 0.85
C ASP A 40 -8.56 16.69 -0.52
N THR A 41 -9.11 15.53 -0.93
CA THR A 41 -9.83 15.29 -2.21
C THR A 41 -9.04 15.53 -3.50
N VAL A 42 -7.80 16.01 -3.40
CA VAL A 42 -6.97 16.42 -4.54
C VAL A 42 -5.75 15.51 -4.71
N TYR A 43 -5.29 14.87 -3.63
CA TYR A 43 -4.05 14.08 -3.66
C TYR A 43 -4.27 12.70 -3.03
N MET A 44 -3.83 11.64 -3.72
CA MET A 44 -3.83 10.29 -3.15
C MET A 44 -2.49 10.04 -2.45
N HIS A 45 -2.55 9.76 -1.15
CA HIS A 45 -1.36 9.47 -0.35
C HIS A 45 -1.30 7.98 -0.02
N ALA A 46 -0.15 7.35 -0.24
CA ALA A 46 0.06 5.97 0.12
C ALA A 46 0.35 5.84 1.62
N VAL A 47 -0.47 5.08 2.30
CA VAL A 47 -0.31 4.81 3.72
C VAL A 47 0.13 3.37 3.92
N LYS A 48 1.27 3.18 4.59
CA LYS A 48 1.73 1.86 4.98
C LYS A 48 0.83 1.31 6.08
N ARG A 49 0.21 0.17 5.81
CA ARG A 49 -0.61 -0.60 6.75
C ARG A 49 0.04 -1.95 6.98
N VAL A 50 -0.21 -2.50 8.17
CA VAL A 50 0.27 -3.83 8.55
C VAL A 50 -0.93 -4.68 8.90
N CYS A 51 -0.92 -5.91 8.41
CA CYS A 51 -1.89 -6.94 8.73
C CYS A 51 -1.72 -7.41 10.18
N PRO A 52 -2.82 -7.78 10.85
CA PRO A 52 -2.75 -8.32 12.20
C PRO A 52 -1.89 -9.59 12.27
N ALA A 53 -1.34 -9.87 13.45
CA ALA A 53 -0.45 -11.01 13.65
C ALA A 53 -1.14 -12.34 13.24
N GLY A 54 -0.44 -13.15 12.45
CA GLY A 54 -0.97 -14.40 11.90
C GLY A 54 -1.75 -14.25 10.58
N THR A 55 -1.81 -13.06 10.01
CA THR A 55 -2.41 -12.81 8.68
C THR A 55 -1.42 -12.16 7.72
N GLU A 56 -1.58 -12.43 6.44
CA GLU A 56 -0.75 -11.94 5.35
C GLU A 56 -1.62 -11.15 4.37
N PHE A 57 -1.03 -10.15 3.72
CA PHE A 57 -1.77 -9.34 2.77
C PHE A 57 -1.96 -10.11 1.45
N ASP A 58 -3.20 -10.46 1.14
CA ASP A 58 -3.55 -11.08 -0.13
C ASP A 58 -3.92 -10.01 -1.16
N ALA A 59 -3.08 -9.85 -2.19
CA ALA A 59 -3.26 -8.88 -3.27
C ALA A 59 -4.42 -9.23 -4.22
N THR A 60 -4.85 -10.50 -4.26
CA THR A 60 -5.97 -10.98 -5.07
C THR A 60 -7.30 -10.61 -4.43
N LEU A 61 -7.42 -10.88 -3.12
CA LEU A 61 -8.59 -10.55 -2.33
C LEU A 61 -8.57 -9.12 -1.79
N LYS A 62 -7.44 -8.41 -1.95
CA LYS A 62 -7.21 -7.07 -1.44
C LYS A 62 -7.50 -6.98 0.07
N LYS A 63 -7.08 -7.97 0.86
CA LYS A 63 -7.32 -7.98 2.32
C LYS A 63 -6.27 -8.79 3.06
N CYS A 64 -6.15 -8.53 4.36
CA CYS A 64 -5.40 -9.41 5.24
C CYS A 64 -6.17 -10.72 5.40
N GLU A 65 -5.58 -11.80 4.93
CA GLU A 65 -6.14 -13.14 5.03
C GLU A 65 -5.22 -13.99 5.89
N THR A 66 -5.78 -14.88 6.70
CA THR A 66 -4.94 -15.88 7.37
C THR A 66 -4.44 -16.77 6.25
N SER A 67 -3.14 -17.08 6.16
CA SER A 67 -2.68 -18.22 5.34
C SER A 67 -3.10 -19.52 6.03
N GLY A 68 -4.41 -19.67 6.21
CA GLY A 68 -5.09 -20.91 6.54
C GLY A 68 -5.08 -21.76 5.31
N GLN A 69 -3.90 -22.27 4.95
CA GLN A 69 -3.81 -23.59 4.36
C GLN A 69 -4.34 -24.55 5.43
N VAL A 70 -5.66 -24.74 5.43
CA VAL A 70 -6.35 -25.85 6.12
C VAL A 70 -6.67 -26.94 5.12
#